data_AF-A0A352ISD1-F1
#
_entry.id   AF-A0A352ISD1-F1
#
_cell.length_a   1.000
_cell.length_b   1.000
_cell.length_c   1.000
_cell.angle_alpha   90.00
_cell.angle_beta   90.00
_cell.angle_gamma   90.00
#
_symmetry.space_group_name_H-M   'P 1'
#
loop_
_entity.id
_entity.type
_entity.pdbx_description
1 polymer ?
#
loop_
_entity_poly.entity_id
_entity_poly.type
_entity_poly.pdbx_seq_one_letter_code
_entity_poly.pdbx_strand_id
1 'polypeptide(L)' 'GLTEAEIEQLAPHKVIPGNKPSNTLTMEKVTPETVGALIALYEHRTFVQGVIWDVDSFDQWGVELGKQLGKGILPRLLG' A
#
# COMPACT_ATOMS: atom_id res chain seq x y z
N GLY A 1 -38.00 -10.96 20.05
CA GLY A 1 -37.06 -11.24 18.94
C GLY A 1 -37.46 -10.41 17.74
N LEU A 2 -36.62 -10.35 16.70
CA LEU A 2 -36.97 -9.75 15.40
C LEU A 2 -37.95 -10.66 14.65
N THR A 3 -38.76 -10.08 13.78
CA THR A 3 -39.66 -10.76 12.85
C THR A 3 -38.89 -11.37 11.67
N GLU A 4 -39.49 -12.36 10.99
CA GLU A 4 -38.92 -12.99 9.79
C GLU A 4 -38.52 -11.96 8.71
N ALA A 5 -39.38 -10.97 8.47
CA ALA A 5 -39.14 -9.91 7.49
C ALA A 5 -37.95 -9.03 7.88
N GLU A 6 -37.79 -8.72 9.17
CA GLU A 6 -36.63 -7.97 9.67
C GLU A 6 -35.34 -8.81 9.57
N ILE A 7 -35.43 -10.14 9.72
CA ILE A 7 -34.30 -11.06 9.57
C ILE A 7 -33.87 -11.15 8.11
N GLU A 8 -34.81 -11.34 7.17
CA GLU A 8 -34.51 -11.40 5.73
C GLU A 8 -33.92 -10.08 5.22
N GLN A 9 -34.43 -8.93 5.70
CA GLN A 9 -33.84 -7.63 5.38
C GLN A 9 -32.43 -7.47 5.94
N LEU A 10 -32.17 -7.96 7.15
CA LEU A 10 -30.89 -7.76 7.83
C LEU A 10 -29.79 -8.74 7.38
N ALA A 11 -30.15 -9.95 6.97
CA ALA A 11 -29.21 -11.03 6.66
C ALA A 11 -28.16 -10.65 5.59
N PRO A 12 -28.52 -10.01 4.45
CA PRO A 12 -27.54 -9.62 3.43
C PRO A 12 -26.46 -8.67 3.94
N HIS A 13 -26.79 -7.77 4.88
CA HIS A 13 -25.86 -6.79 5.46
C HIS A 13 -24.85 -7.42 6.44
N LYS A 14 -25.09 -8.66 6.87
CA LYS A 14 -24.20 -9.40 7.79
C LYS A 14 -23.37 -10.46 7.08
N VAL A 15 -23.52 -10.62 5.78
CA VAL A 15 -22.72 -11.57 5.00
C VAL A 15 -21.30 -11.03 4.86
N ILE A 16 -20.32 -11.81 5.32
CA ILE A 16 -18.90 -11.58 5.02
C ILE A 16 -18.45 -12.65 4.02
N PRO A 17 -18.26 -12.32 2.72
CA PRO A 17 -18.05 -13.31 1.67
C PRO A 17 -16.69 -14.03 1.70
N GLY A 18 -15.84 -13.77 2.69
CA GLY A 18 -14.52 -14.39 2.79
C GLY A 18 -13.60 -14.08 1.59
N ASN A 19 -12.75 -15.05 1.24
CA ASN A 19 -11.78 -15.04 0.13
C ASN A 19 -10.89 -13.80 0.04
N LYS A 20 -10.40 -13.35 1.20
CA LYS A 20 -9.48 -12.21 1.33
C LYS A 20 -8.13 -12.75 1.80
N PRO A 21 -7.14 -12.92 0.90
CA PRO A 21 -5.83 -13.42 1.31
C PRO A 21 -5.14 -12.41 2.23
N SER A 22 -4.42 -12.91 3.23
CA SER A 22 -3.61 -12.11 4.14
C SER A 22 -2.27 -12.77 4.42
N ASN A 23 -1.27 -11.95 4.73
CA ASN A 23 0.02 -12.40 5.25
C ASN A 23 0.15 -11.89 6.68
N THR A 24 0.45 -12.78 7.62
CA THR A 24 0.73 -12.41 9.02
C THR A 24 2.22 -12.62 9.27
N LEU A 25 2.95 -11.52 9.48
CA LEU A 25 4.35 -11.53 9.88
C LEU A 25 4.43 -11.27 11.38
N THR A 26 5.02 -12.20 12.13
CA THR A 26 5.19 -12.07 13.57
C THR A 26 6.66 -11.96 13.94
N MET A 27 6.92 -11.27 15.04
CA MET A 27 8.25 -11.15 15.64
C MET A 27 8.10 -11.12 17.15
N GLU A 28 9.08 -11.63 17.87
CA GLU A 28 9.03 -11.73 19.34
C GLU A 28 9.07 -10.35 20.00
N LYS A 29 9.89 -9.44 19.47
CA LYS A 29 10.01 -8.05 19.94
C LYS A 29 10.39 -7.11 18.82
N VAL A 30 9.91 -5.87 18.92
CA VAL A 30 10.36 -4.76 18.09
C VAL A 30 11.68 -4.24 18.65
N THR A 31 12.78 -4.56 17.98
CA THR A 31 14.14 -4.12 18.28
C THR A 31 14.73 -3.46 17.03
N PRO A 32 15.84 -2.69 17.14
CA PRO A 32 16.49 -2.14 15.96
C PRO A 32 16.84 -3.21 14.91
N GLU A 33 17.25 -4.40 15.35
CA GLU A 33 17.53 -5.53 14.48
C GLU A 33 16.27 -6.05 13.77
N THR A 34 15.18 -6.32 14.50
CA THR A 34 13.96 -6.89 13.89
C THR A 34 13.25 -5.89 12.98
N VAL A 35 13.33 -4.59 13.29
CA VAL A 35 12.87 -3.51 12.41
C VAL A 35 13.73 -3.43 11.15
N GLY A 36 15.06 -3.49 11.28
CA GLY A 36 15.98 -3.51 10.14
C GLY A 36 15.73 -4.70 9.22
N ALA A 37 15.54 -5.89 9.79
CA ALA A 37 15.19 -7.09 9.03
C ALA A 37 13.84 -6.97 8.31
N LEU A 38 12.84 -6.35 8.94
CA LEU A 38 11.55 -6.09 8.31
C LEU A 38 11.67 -5.11 7.13
N ILE A 39 12.47 -4.04 7.27
CA ILE A 39 12.71 -3.10 6.17
C ILE A 39 13.41 -3.81 5.01
N ALA A 40 14.51 -4.54 5.30
CA ALA A 40 15.25 -5.29 4.29
C ALA A 40 14.38 -6.33 3.56
N LEU A 41 13.44 -6.98 4.27
CA LEU A 41 12.46 -7.88 3.66
C LEU A 41 11.63 -7.16 2.58
N TYR A 42 11.15 -5.95 2.85
CA TYR A 42 10.34 -5.19 1.90
C TYR A 42 11.16 -4.56 0.77
N GLU A 43 12.41 -4.17 1.04
CA GLU A 43 13.36 -3.74 0.00
C GLU A 43 13.61 -4.88 -1.00
N HIS A 44 13.93 -6.08 -0.51
CA HIS A 44 14.15 -7.25 -1.36
C HIS A 44 12.89 -7.74 -2.05
N ARG A 45 11.72 -7.66 -1.40
CA ARG A 45 10.43 -7.94 -2.05
C ARG A 45 10.24 -7.04 -3.28
N THR A 46 10.46 -5.74 -3.12
CA THR A 46 10.30 -4.76 -4.20
C THR A 46 11.31 -5.01 -5.32
N PHE A 47 12.57 -5.24 -4.96
CA PHE A 47 13.63 -5.59 -5.93
C PHE A 47 13.29 -6.84 -6.75
N VAL A 48 12.88 -7.93 -6.10
CA VAL A 48 12.52 -9.17 -6.82
C VAL A 48 11.35 -8.94 -7.76
N GLN A 49 10.36 -8.14 -7.36
CA GLN A 49 9.25 -7.76 -8.25
C GLN A 49 9.73 -6.96 -9.47
N GLY A 50 10.65 -6.01 -9.27
CA GLY A 50 11.27 -5.26 -10.37
C GLY A 50 12.00 -6.15 -11.37
N VAL A 51 12.79 -7.12 -10.86
CA VAL A 51 13.47 -8.10 -11.71
C VAL A 51 12.49 -8.96 -12.50
N ILE A 52 11.38 -9.41 -11.89
CA ILE A 52 10.34 -10.19 -12.57
C ILE A 52 9.69 -9.38 -13.70
N TRP A 53 9.46 -8.08 -13.48
CA TRP A 53 8.81 -7.20 -14.44
C TRP A 53 9.74 -6.53 -15.45
N ASP A 54 11.06 -6.77 -15.35
CA ASP A 54 12.08 -6.13 -16.19
C ASP A 54 12.01 -4.59 -16.12
N VAL A 55 11.88 -4.05 -14.89
CA VAL A 55 11.82 -2.62 -14.61
C VAL A 55 12.93 -2.21 -13.64
N ASP A 56 13.55 -1.06 -13.87
CA ASP A 56 14.53 -0.49 -12.93
C ASP A 56 13.82 0.00 -11.65
N SER A 57 14.11 -0.66 -10.53
CA SER A 57 13.55 -0.30 -9.22
C SER A 57 14.30 0.84 -8.53
N PHE A 58 15.38 1.33 -9.11
CA PHE A 58 16.30 2.28 -8.50
C PHE A 58 16.28 3.67 -9.16
N ASP A 59 15.47 3.87 -10.19
CA ASP A 59 15.26 5.17 -10.83
C ASP A 59 13.98 5.88 -10.37
N GLN A 60 13.85 7.17 -10.72
CA GLN A 60 12.65 7.96 -10.42
C GLN A 60 12.36 9.06 -11.46
N TRP A 61 12.49 8.78 -12.75
CA TRP A 61 12.36 9.82 -13.81
C TRP A 61 11.02 10.56 -13.80
N GLY A 62 9.94 9.90 -13.35
CA GLY A 62 8.59 10.45 -13.33
C GLY A 62 8.41 11.74 -12.51
N VAL A 63 9.36 12.09 -11.63
CA VAL A 63 9.26 13.31 -10.81
C VAL A 63 9.72 14.58 -11.53
N GLU A 64 10.50 14.45 -12.61
CA GLU A 64 11.26 15.57 -13.17
C GLU A 64 10.36 16.58 -13.89
N LEU A 65 9.37 16.12 -14.65
CA LEU A 65 8.44 17.01 -15.35
C LEU A 65 7.65 17.90 -14.35
N GLY A 66 7.18 17.31 -13.25
CA GLY A 66 6.48 18.05 -12.21
C GLY A 66 7.35 19.15 -11.57
N LYS A 67 8.62 18.84 -11.29
CA LYS A 67 9.58 19.84 -10.77
C LYS A 67 9.82 20.97 -11.77
N GLN A 68 9.94 20.66 -13.07
CA GLN A 68 10.16 21.65 -14.12
C GLN A 68 8.96 22.61 -14.25
N LEU A 69 7.74 22.06 -14.30
CA LEU A 69 6.52 22.86 -14.40
C LEU A 69 6.28 23.70 -13.14
N GLY A 70 6.49 23.12 -11.96
CA GLY A 70 6.32 23.81 -10.67
C GLY A 70 7.20 25.05 -10.54
N LYS A 71 8.45 24.98 -11.00
CA LYS A 71 9.37 26.15 -11.03
C LYS A 71 8.83 27.30 -11.89
N GLY A 72 8.10 27.00 -12.97
CA GLY A 72 7.49 28.02 -13.82
C GLY A 72 6.18 28.60 -13.27
N ILE A 73 5.45 27.83 -12.45
CA ILE A 73 4.17 28.24 -11.85
C ILE A 73 4.39 29.09 -10.60
N LEU A 74 5.34 28.71 -9.72
CA LEU A 74 5.55 29.37 -8.44
C LEU A 74 5.71 30.90 -8.53
N PRO A 75 6.51 31.46 -9.47
CA PRO A 75 6.63 32.92 -9.61
C PRO A 75 5.32 33.61 -10.02
N ARG A 76 4.43 32.91 -10.74
CA ARG A 76 3.14 33.44 -11.19
C ARG A 76 2.08 33.49 -10.08
N LEU A 77 2.29 32.75 -9.00
CA LEU A 77 1.41 32.73 -7.83
C LEU A 77 1.83 33.73 -6.74
N LEU A 78 3.09 34.17 -6.77
CA LEU A 78 3.68 35.09 -5.79
C LEU A 78 3.72 36.55 -6.27
N GLY A 79 3.36 36.81 -7.54
CA GLY A 79 3.09 38.15 -8.07
C GLY A 79 1.62 38.51 -7.90
#